data_AF-A0A497PHS9-F1
#
_entry.id   AF-A0A497PHS9-F1
#
_cell.length_a   1.000
_cell.length_b   1.000
_cell.length_c   1.000
_cell.angle_alpha   90.00
_cell.angle_beta   90.00
_cell.angle_gamma   90.00
#
_symmetry.space_group_name_H-M   'P 1'
#
loop_
_entity.id
_entity.type
_entity.pdbx_description
1 polymer ?
#
loop_
_entity_poly.entity_id
_entity_poly.type
_entity_poly.pdbx_seq_one_letter_code
_entity_poly.pdbx_strand_id
1 'polypeptide(L)'
;MNIIDLDDNIIEWKPRGKTFLFNSNASGLHGKAREILREKYPTQTILEEVSVPVRKRKTLYFDLYIPLKRLAVEVHGSQHFAFSSRFHKTKQDFIKQQRNDREKSEWCEKNGIELIILKFDEESEWENKL
;
A
#
# COMPACT_ATOMS: atom_id res chain seq x y z
N MET A 1 -9.35 -11.61 9.51
CA MET A 1 -9.39 -10.76 10.71
C MET A 1 -10.61 -9.86 10.63
N ASN A 2 -11.19 -9.46 11.75
CA ASN A 2 -12.24 -8.43 11.72
C ASN A 2 -11.58 -7.07 11.64
N ILE A 3 -12.00 -6.26 10.67
CA ILE A 3 -11.59 -4.86 10.52
C ILE A 3 -12.83 -3.97 10.60
N ILE A 4 -12.60 -2.69 10.84
CA ILE A 4 -13.62 -1.65 10.83
C ILE A 4 -13.33 -0.72 9.64
N ASP A 5 -14.30 -0.52 8.76
CA ASP A 5 -14.18 0.43 7.66
C ASP A 5 -14.29 1.89 8.16
N LEU A 6 -14.14 2.88 7.27
CA LEU A 6 -14.24 4.29 7.64
C LEU A 6 -15.68 4.73 7.98
N ASP A 7 -16.68 3.88 7.79
CA ASP A 7 -18.09 4.08 8.10
C ASP A 7 -18.54 3.23 9.31
N ASP A 8 -17.60 2.76 10.12
CA ASP A 8 -17.81 1.96 11.35
C ASP A 8 -18.45 0.58 11.14
N ASN A 9 -18.43 0.07 9.90
CA ASN A 9 -18.91 -1.27 9.61
C ASN A 9 -17.82 -2.30 9.91
N ILE A 10 -18.19 -3.37 10.61
CA ILE A 10 -17.30 -4.51 10.86
C ILE A 10 -17.33 -5.43 9.65
N ILE A 11 -16.14 -5.73 9.11
CA ILE A 11 -15.97 -6.58 7.94
C ILE A 11 -15.01 -7.72 8.29
N GLU A 12 -15.38 -8.96 7.96
CA GLU A 12 -14.44 -10.08 7.98
C GLU A 12 -13.47 -9.94 6.81
N TRP A 13 -12.31 -9.35 7.06
CA TRP A 13 -11.29 -9.14 6.04
C TRP A 13 -10.32 -10.31 5.97
N LYS A 14 -10.27 -10.93 4.78
CA LYS A 14 -9.33 -11.99 4.43
C LYS A 14 -8.36 -11.38 3.42
N PRO A 15 -7.18 -10.88 3.85
CA PRO A 15 -6.24 -10.25 2.94
C PRO A 15 -5.83 -11.28 1.88
N ARG A 16 -6.26 -11.03 0.65
CA ARG A 16 -5.83 -11.77 -0.54
C ARG A 16 -5.01 -10.80 -1.37
N GLY A 17 -3.79 -11.22 -1.66
CA GLY A 17 -2.93 -10.57 -2.62
C GLY A 17 -2.34 -11.63 -3.53
N LYS A 18 -1.58 -11.19 -4.53
CA LYS A 18 -0.78 -12.11 -5.32
C LYS A 18 0.36 -12.62 -4.43
N THR A 19 0.42 -13.94 -4.23
CA THR A 19 1.59 -14.61 -3.68
C THR A 19 2.51 -14.94 -4.85
N PHE A 20 3.77 -14.56 -4.76
CA PHE A 20 4.69 -14.54 -5.89
C PHE A 20 4.82 -15.91 -6.61
N LEU A 21 4.28 -15.99 -7.82
CA LEU A 21 4.70 -16.94 -8.85
C LEU A 21 5.20 -16.07 -10.01
N PHE A 22 6.52 -15.90 -10.08
CA PHE A 22 7.38 -15.26 -11.10
C PHE A 22 6.75 -14.33 -12.17
N ASN A 23 7.43 -13.20 -12.39
CA ASN A 23 7.15 -12.13 -13.37
C ASN A 23 5.90 -11.28 -13.09
N SER A 24 6.09 -10.21 -12.33
CA SER A 24 5.17 -9.07 -12.30
C SER A 24 5.73 -7.91 -13.12
N ASN A 25 4.92 -7.29 -13.99
CA ASN A 25 5.17 -5.99 -14.63
C ASN A 25 5.13 -4.82 -13.60
N ALA A 26 5.67 -5.04 -12.40
CA ALA A 26 5.71 -4.04 -11.35
C ALA A 26 6.74 -2.95 -11.70
N SER A 27 6.54 -1.74 -11.20
CA SER A 27 7.53 -0.68 -11.34
C SER A 27 8.85 -1.11 -10.67
N GLY A 28 9.99 -0.62 -11.17
CA GLY A 28 11.30 -0.96 -10.59
C GLY A 28 11.39 -0.65 -9.09
N LEU A 29 10.75 0.43 -8.65
CA LEU A 29 10.67 0.84 -7.26
C LEU A 29 9.90 -0.15 -6.39
N HIS A 30 8.76 -0.67 -6.87
CA HIS A 30 8.00 -1.71 -6.18
C HIS A 30 8.82 -3.00 -6.03
N GLY A 31 9.53 -3.38 -7.10
CA GLY A 31 10.45 -4.52 -7.08
C GLY A 31 11.55 -4.36 -6.01
N LYS A 32 12.15 -3.17 -5.91
CA LYS A 32 13.16 -2.87 -4.91
C LYS A 32 12.61 -2.94 -3.47
N ALA A 33 11.45 -2.33 -3.21
CA ALA A 33 10.83 -2.41 -1.88
C ALA A 33 10.53 -3.86 -1.47
N ARG A 34 10.09 -4.68 -2.44
CA ARG A 34 9.88 -6.12 -2.23
C ARG A 34 11.18 -6.85 -1.87
N GLU A 35 12.28 -6.56 -2.54
CA GLU A 35 13.58 -7.18 -2.26
C GLU A 35 14.06 -6.87 -0.84
N ILE A 36 14.00 -5.60 -0.43
CA ILE A 36 14.36 -5.19 0.94
C ILE A 36 13.50 -5.93 1.98
N LEU A 37 12.19 -6.01 1.77
CA LEU A 37 11.30 -6.74 2.68
C LEU A 37 11.60 -8.24 2.74
N ARG A 38 12.02 -8.86 1.63
CA ARG A 38 12.40 -10.27 1.60
C ARG A 38 13.69 -10.53 2.37
N GLU A 39 14.67 -9.66 2.23
CA GLU A 39 15.92 -9.76 2.98
C GLU A 39 15.68 -9.57 4.48
N LYS A 40 14.83 -8.60 4.85
CA LYS A 40 14.51 -8.31 6.24
C LYS A 40 13.61 -9.36 6.90
N TYR A 41 12.66 -9.92 6.15
CA TYR A 41 11.65 -10.85 6.65
C TYR A 41 11.54 -12.14 5.82
N PRO A 42 12.62 -12.93 5.73
CA PRO A 42 12.72 -14.07 4.79
C PRO A 42 11.71 -15.20 5.07
N THR A 43 11.22 -15.31 6.30
CA THR A 43 10.26 -16.34 6.71
C THR A 43 8.81 -15.87 6.67
N GLN A 44 8.56 -14.60 6.35
CA GLN A 44 7.21 -14.02 6.41
C GLN A 44 6.55 -14.02 5.03
N THR A 45 5.24 -14.23 5.02
CA THR A 45 4.45 -14.06 3.80
C THR A 45 4.28 -12.57 3.50
N ILE A 46 4.82 -12.15 2.36
CA ILE A 46 4.61 -10.82 1.79
C ILE A 46 3.57 -10.97 0.68
N LEU A 47 2.46 -10.25 0.82
CA LEU A 47 1.37 -10.21 -0.15
C LEU A 47 1.45 -8.92 -0.97
N GLU A 48 1.11 -8.99 -2.25
CA GLU A 48 1.10 -7.83 -3.15
C GLU A 48 -0.31 -7.50 -3.64
N GLU A 49 -0.54 -6.22 -3.94
CA GLU A 49 -1.83 -5.70 -4.44
C GLU A 49 -3.00 -6.13 -3.54
N VAL A 50 -2.85 -5.94 -2.23
CA VAL A 50 -3.81 -6.44 -1.25
C VAL A 50 -5.01 -5.52 -1.15
N SER A 51 -6.20 -6.07 -1.37
CA SER A 51 -7.46 -5.32 -1.27
C SER A 51 -7.70 -4.72 0.13
N VAL A 52 -8.08 -3.44 0.17
CA VAL A 52 -8.34 -2.64 1.36
C VAL A 52 -9.78 -2.11 1.29
N PRO A 53 -10.73 -2.75 1.98
CA PRO A 53 -12.12 -2.29 2.00
C PRO A 53 -12.25 -1.05 2.90
N VAL A 54 -11.96 0.13 2.35
CA VAL A 54 -12.02 1.39 3.10
C VAL A 54 -13.45 1.82 3.42
N ARG A 55 -14.42 1.48 2.53
CA ARG A 55 -15.86 1.71 2.70
C ARG A 55 -16.65 0.64 1.96
N LYS A 56 -17.93 0.43 2.29
CA LYS A 56 -18.84 -0.56 1.67
C LYS A 56 -18.79 -0.65 0.13
N ARG A 57 -18.56 0.46 -0.58
CA ARG A 57 -18.49 0.51 -2.06
C ARG A 57 -17.15 1.04 -2.60
N LYS A 58 -16.12 1.06 -1.75
CA LYS A 58 -14.80 1.59 -2.10
C LYS A 58 -13.72 0.65 -1.56
N THR A 59 -13.02 0.03 -2.50
CA THR A 59 -11.86 -0.82 -2.22
C THR A 59 -10.63 -0.16 -2.83
N LEU A 60 -9.61 0.03 -2.01
CA LEU A 60 -8.27 0.44 -2.44
C LEU A 60 -7.33 -0.77 -2.37
N TYR A 61 -6.06 -0.60 -2.70
CA TYR A 61 -5.09 -1.69 -2.70
C TYR A 61 -3.78 -1.22 -2.09
N PHE A 62 -3.20 -2.03 -1.19
CA PHE A 62 -1.82 -1.87 -0.78
C PHE A 62 -0.88 -2.43 -1.83
N ASP A 63 0.27 -1.79 -2.02
CA ASP A 63 1.35 -2.34 -2.84
C ASP A 63 1.87 -3.64 -2.21
N LEU A 64 2.25 -3.57 -0.93
CA LEU A 64 2.84 -4.68 -0.16
C LEU A 64 2.19 -4.77 1.22
N TYR A 65 1.97 -5.99 1.71
CA TYR A 65 1.40 -6.22 3.04
C TYR A 65 1.96 -7.50 3.68
N ILE A 66 2.31 -7.42 4.96
CA ILE A 66 2.83 -8.52 5.77
C ILE A 66 1.80 -8.84 6.88
N PRO A 67 0.95 -9.87 6.69
CA PRO A 67 -0.18 -10.13 7.59
C PRO A 67 0.22 -10.40 9.04
N LEU A 68 1.31 -11.15 9.25
CA LEU A 68 1.77 -11.51 10.60
C LEU A 68 2.26 -10.30 11.40
N LYS A 69 2.74 -9.25 10.71
CA LYS A 69 3.17 -7.99 11.32
C LYS A 69 2.09 -6.93 11.35
N ARG A 70 1.00 -7.10 10.61
CA ARG A 70 0.02 -6.04 10.32
C ARG A 70 0.73 -4.80 9.76
N LEU A 71 1.68 -5.02 8.85
CA LEU A 71 2.48 -3.98 8.23
C LEU A 71 2.08 -3.85 6.76
N ALA A 72 1.63 -2.67 6.36
CA ALA A 72 1.40 -2.25 4.99
C ALA A 72 2.53 -1.34 4.53
N VAL A 73 2.97 -1.51 3.28
CA VAL A 73 4.00 -0.70 2.65
C VAL A 73 3.47 -0.19 1.32
N GLU A 74 3.58 1.12 1.09
CA GLU A 74 3.20 1.81 -0.13
C GLU A 74 4.42 2.47 -0.76
N VAL A 75 4.57 2.33 -2.08
CA VAL A 75 5.69 2.89 -2.83
C VAL A 75 5.23 4.08 -3.64
N HIS A 76 5.45 5.28 -3.09
CA HIS A 76 5.00 6.52 -3.69
C HIS A 76 6.01 7.07 -4.70
N GLY A 77 5.65 7.01 -5.98
CA GLY A 77 6.35 7.73 -7.05
C GLY A 77 6.06 9.23 -7.05
N SER A 78 6.75 9.98 -7.92
CA SER A 78 6.61 11.44 -8.05
C SER A 78 5.17 11.90 -8.32
N GLN A 79 4.34 11.04 -8.93
CA GLN A 79 2.93 11.31 -9.18
C GLN A 79 2.10 11.54 -7.91
N HIS A 80 2.52 11.02 -6.75
CA HIS A 80 1.79 11.24 -5.50
C HIS A 80 1.98 12.66 -4.94
N PHE A 81 3.07 13.34 -5.32
CA PHE A 81 3.44 14.63 -4.74
C PHE A 81 3.15 15.81 -5.67
N ALA A 82 3.19 15.58 -6.98
CA ALA A 82 2.97 16.62 -7.97
C ALA A 82 2.05 16.15 -9.10
N PHE A 83 1.21 17.06 -9.57
CA PHE A 83 0.44 16.84 -10.78
C PHE A 83 1.38 16.71 -11.98
N SER A 84 1.42 15.53 -12.59
CA SER A 84 2.05 15.29 -13.87
C SER A 84 1.01 14.88 -14.92
N SER A 85 1.02 15.53 -16.08
CA SER A 85 0.13 15.21 -17.21
C SER A 85 0.39 13.80 -17.79
N ARG A 86 1.54 13.19 -17.49
CA ARG A 86 1.82 11.79 -17.85
C ARG A 86 1.04 10.80 -17.01
N PHE A 87 0.76 11.13 -15.74
CA PHE A 87 0.13 10.23 -14.77
C PHE A 87 -1.32 10.62 -14.46
N HIS A 88 -1.66 11.88 -14.62
CA HIS A 88 -2.99 12.42 -14.36
C HIS A 88 -3.56 13.07 -15.62
N LYS A 89 -4.78 12.70 -15.99
CA LYS A 89 -5.50 13.35 -17.08
C LYS A 89 -6.03 14.72 -16.65
N THR A 90 -6.43 14.82 -15.38
CA THR A 90 -7.03 16.03 -14.81
C THR A 90 -6.50 16.31 -13.40
N LYS A 91 -6.57 17.56 -12.96
CA LYS A 91 -6.27 17.92 -11.56
C LYS A 91 -7.16 17.16 -10.56
N GLN A 92 -8.37 16.80 -10.96
CA GLN A 92 -9.29 16.01 -10.13
C GLN A 92 -8.76 14.60 -9.87
N ASP A 93 -8.08 13.99 -10.83
CA ASP A 93 -7.46 12.66 -10.64
C ASP A 93 -6.38 12.71 -9.56
N PHE A 94 -5.55 13.76 -9.56
CA PHE A 94 -4.53 13.98 -8.53
C PHE A 94 -5.13 14.23 -7.13
N ILE A 95 -6.18 15.05 -7.05
CA ILE A 95 -6.91 15.27 -5.78
C ILE A 95 -7.54 13.96 -5.28
N LYS A 96 -8.09 13.15 -6.19
CA LYS A 96 -8.67 11.84 -5.86
C LYS A 96 -7.61 10.88 -5.35
N GLN A 97 -6.41 10.87 -5.93
CA GLN A 97 -5.29 10.06 -5.46
C GLN A 97 -4.87 10.45 -4.04
N GLN A 98 -4.64 11.75 -3.77
CA GLN A 98 -4.33 12.23 -2.42
C GLN A 98 -5.42 11.86 -1.39
N ARG A 99 -6.70 11.96 -1.79
CA ARG A 99 -7.81 11.53 -0.94
C ARG A 99 -7.76 10.02 -0.65
N ASN A 100 -7.44 9.20 -1.64
CA ASN A 100 -7.31 7.76 -1.45
C ASN A 100 -6.15 7.43 -0.50
N ASP A 101 -5.01 8.09 -0.65
CA ASP A 101 -3.85 7.90 0.23
C ASP A 101 -4.19 8.25 1.69
N ARG A 102 -4.91 9.37 1.89
CA ARG A 102 -5.43 9.75 3.21
C ARG A 102 -6.39 8.71 3.79
N GLU A 103 -7.37 8.26 3.00
CA GLU A 103 -8.35 7.26 3.46
C GLU A 103 -7.67 5.91 3.79
N LYS A 104 -6.62 5.51 3.07
CA LYS A 104 -5.80 4.35 3.44
C LYS A 104 -5.14 4.54 4.80
N SER A 105 -4.51 5.69 5.03
CA SER A 105 -3.84 6.00 6.30
C SER A 105 -4.82 5.94 7.48
N GLU A 106 -5.97 6.61 7.35
CA GLU A 106 -7.03 6.60 8.38
C GLU A 106 -7.55 5.18 8.63
N TRP A 107 -7.71 4.37 7.57
CA TRP A 107 -8.14 2.99 7.69
C TRP A 107 -7.08 2.11 8.38
N CYS A 108 -5.81 2.32 8.09
CA CYS A 108 -4.70 1.61 8.75
C CYS A 108 -4.67 1.91 10.26
N GLU A 109 -4.72 3.19 10.62
CA GLU A 109 -4.73 3.65 12.01
C GLU A 109 -5.90 3.01 12.78
N LYS A 110 -7.10 3.08 12.22
CA LYS A 110 -8.31 2.50 12.81
C LYS A 110 -8.21 0.99 13.05
N ASN A 111 -7.47 0.30 12.20
CA ASN A 111 -7.30 -1.14 12.24
C ASN A 111 -5.98 -1.58 12.85
N GLY A 112 -5.21 -0.70 13.50
CA GLY A 112 -3.92 -1.04 14.10
C GLY A 112 -2.97 -1.72 13.10
N ILE A 113 -2.98 -1.24 11.86
CA ILE A 113 -2.07 -1.64 10.80
C ILE A 113 -1.04 -0.53 10.67
N GLU A 114 0.24 -0.90 10.77
CA GLU A 114 1.33 0.02 10.53
C GLU A 114 1.41 0.30 9.03
N LEU A 115 1.47 1.57 8.64
CA LEU A 115 1.60 1.99 7.24
C LEU A 115 2.93 2.71 7.07
N ILE A 116 3.82 2.14 6.25
CA ILE A 116 5.09 2.76 5.87
C ILE A 116 4.98 3.23 4.42
N ILE A 117 5.27 4.52 4.21
CA ILE A 117 5.30 5.11 2.87
C ILE A 117 6.76 5.25 2.45
N LEU A 118 7.12 4.59 1.36
CA LEU A 118 8.43 4.65 0.74
C LEU A 118 8.37 5.63 -0.44
N LYS A 119 8.95 6.81 -0.26
CA LYS A 119 9.00 7.83 -1.31
C LYS A 119 10.16 7.57 -2.26
N PHE A 120 9.93 7.77 -3.54
CA PHE A 120 10.94 7.58 -4.60
C PHE A 120 12.21 8.43 -4.43
N ASP A 121 12.14 9.56 -3.75
CA ASP A 121 13.24 10.50 -3.52
C ASP A 121 14.05 10.19 -2.26
N GLU A 122 13.59 9.26 -1.43
CA GLU A 122 14.21 8.85 -0.16
C GLU A 122 14.71 7.39 -0.21
N GLU A 123 15.05 6.89 -1.40
CA GLU A 123 15.39 5.47 -1.64
C GLU A 123 16.51 4.94 -0.74
N SER A 124 17.51 5.77 -0.44
CA SER A 124 18.63 5.43 0.47
C SER A 124 18.19 5.21 1.92
N GLU A 125 17.00 5.67 2.30
CA GLU A 125 16.48 5.56 3.66
C GLU A 125 15.49 4.40 3.84
N TRP A 126 15.11 3.71 2.75
CA TRP A 126 14.06 2.70 2.79
C TRP A 126 14.37 1.55 3.74
N GLU A 127 15.61 1.08 3.77
CA GLU A 127 16.06 0.00 4.67
C GLU A 127 15.97 0.37 6.16
N ASN A 128 16.09 1.67 6.48
CA ASN A 128 15.97 2.14 7.86
C ASN A 128 14.51 2.34 8.28
N LYS A 129 13.62 2.61 7.31
CA LYS A 129 12.18 2.80 7.54
C LYS A 129 11.46 1.47 7.70
N LEU A 130 11.73 0.52 6.81
CA LEU A 130 11.28 -0.87 6.89
C LEU A 130 12.00 -1.58 8.01
#